data_AF-A0A928EX83-F1
#
_entry.id   AF-A0A928EX83-F1
#
_cell.length_a   1.000
_cell.length_b   1.000
_cell.length_c   1.000
_cell.angle_alpha   90.00
_cell.angle_beta   90.00
_cell.angle_gamma   90.00
#
_symmetry.space_group_name_H-M   'P 1'
#
loop_
_entity.id
_entity.type
_entity.pdbx_description
1 polymer ?
#
loop_
_entity_poly.entity_id
_entity_poly.type
_entity_poly.pdbx_seq_one_letter_code
_entity_poly.pdbx_strand_id
1 'polypeptide(L)' 'SLYVWHEGDTPLPVLADGSAHYISCAMPIISEGDIAGCVASVCDTPGADRRDLPAAEVETKLILTAAGFLGRQLEG' A
#
# COMPACT_ATOMS: atom_id res chain seq x y z
N SER A 1 0.02 7.78 7.35
CA SER A 1 -0.55 8.47 6.16
C SER A 1 -0.45 7.55 4.95
N LEU A 2 -1.32 7.75 3.95
CA LEU A 2 -1.29 7.00 2.70
C LEU A 2 0.03 7.23 1.94
N TYR A 3 0.59 6.16 1.39
CA TYR A 3 1.68 6.18 0.43
C TYR A 3 1.14 5.73 -0.93
N VAL A 4 1.53 6.43 -2.00
CA VAL A 4 1.28 6.03 -3.40
C VAL A 4 2.57 6.32 -4.16
N TRP A 5 3.07 5.34 -4.90
CA TRP A 5 4.21 5.52 -5.78
C TRP A 5 3.78 6.26 -7.06
N HIS A 6 4.56 7.24 -7.48
CA HIS A 6 4.37 7.95 -8.74
C HIS A 6 5.55 7.75 -9.69
N GLU A 7 5.30 7.90 -11.00
CA GLU A 7 6.35 7.85 -12.01
C GLU A 7 7.43 8.90 -11.72
N GLY A 8 8.69 8.46 -11.67
CA GLY A 8 9.83 9.27 -11.27
C GLY A 8 10.26 9.12 -9.81
N ASP A 9 9.41 8.54 -8.95
CA ASP A 9 9.80 8.22 -7.58
C ASP A 9 10.73 7.01 -7.52
N THR A 10 11.62 6.99 -6.52
CA THR A 10 12.41 5.79 -6.22
C THR A 10 11.48 4.70 -5.70
N PRO A 11 11.41 3.52 -6.36
CA PRO A 11 10.57 2.41 -5.93
C PRO A 11 10.96 1.92 -4.54
N LEU A 12 9.96 1.70 -3.68
CA LEU A 12 10.17 1.21 -2.32
C LEU A 12 10.07 -0.33 -2.30
N PRO A 13 11.17 -1.06 -2.01
CA PRO A 13 11.11 -2.53 -1.90
C PRO A 13 10.31 -2.94 -0.67
N VAL A 14 9.62 -4.08 -0.76
CA VAL A 14 8.87 -4.68 0.35
C VAL A 14 9.82 -5.18 1.45
N LEU A 15 10.99 -5.70 1.08
CA LEU A 15 11.99 -6.24 1.99
C LEU A 15 13.26 -5.38 2.01
N ALA A 16 13.90 -5.31 3.18
CA ALA A 16 15.08 -4.46 3.42
C ALA A 16 16.35 -4.92 2.70
N ASP A 17 16.43 -6.20 2.32
CA ASP A 17 17.53 -6.78 1.55
C ASP A 17 17.41 -6.51 0.03
N GLY A 18 16.33 -5.84 -0.39
CA GLY A 18 16.01 -5.60 -1.79
C GLY A 18 15.20 -6.77 -2.36
N SER A 19 13.89 -6.57 -2.49
CA SER A 19 12.97 -7.59 -3.00
C SER A 19 12.65 -7.43 -4.48
N ALA A 20 12.26 -8.54 -5.12
CA ALA A 20 11.61 -8.54 -6.43
C ALA A 20 10.25 -7.81 -6.46
N HIS A 21 9.69 -7.50 -5.28
CA HIS A 21 8.41 -6.81 -5.14
C HIS A 21 8.59 -5.41 -4.59
N TYR A 22 7.76 -4.49 -5.06
CA TYR A 22 7.77 -3.08 -4.70
C TYR A 22 6.39 -2.63 -4.27
N ILE A 23 6.33 -1.64 -3.39
CA ILE A 23 5.08 -1.08 -2.88
C ILE A 23 4.55 -0.04 -3.90
N SER A 24 3.33 -0.24 -4.40
CA SER A 24 2.65 0.73 -5.28
C SER A 24 1.74 1.66 -4.48
N CYS A 25 1.10 1.16 -3.42
CA CYS A 25 0.22 1.91 -2.54
C CYS A 25 0.18 1.26 -1.17
N ALA A 26 0.21 2.04 -0.08
CA ALA A 26 0.16 1.51 1.27
C ALA A 26 -0.57 2.45 2.24
N MET A 27 -1.36 1.89 3.15
CA MET A 27 -2.04 2.64 4.19
C MET A 27 -1.88 1.92 5.54
N PRO A 28 -1.41 2.63 6.59
CA PRO A 28 -1.35 2.05 7.93
C PRO A 28 -2.77 1.74 8.45
N ILE A 29 -2.87 0.63 9.17
CA ILE A 29 -4.04 0.26 9.95
C ILE A 29 -3.91 0.98 11.29
N ILE A 30 -4.81 1.91 11.55
CA ILE A 30 -4.88 2.65 12.82
C ILE A 30 -6.02 2.07 13.64
N SER A 31 -5.74 1.71 14.90
CA SER A 31 -6.72 1.22 15.85
C SER A 31 -6.39 1.81 17.23
N GLU A 32 -7.40 2.32 17.93
CA GLU A 32 -7.25 2.97 19.25
C GLU A 32 -6.17 4.08 19.32
N GLY A 33 -5.89 4.73 18.19
CA GLY A 33 -4.89 5.79 18.10
C GLY A 33 -3.45 5.32 17.90
N ASP A 34 -3.20 4.00 17.77
CA ASP A 34 -1.89 3.43 17.48
C ASP A 34 -1.85 2.69 16.12
N ILE A 35 -0.65 2.42 15.62
CA ILE A 35 -0.40 1.68 14.38
C ILE A 35 -0.43 0.18 14.69
N ALA A 36 -1.51 -0.47 14.31
CA ALA A 36 -1.65 -1.92 14.45
C ALA A 36 -0.97 -2.70 13.30
N GLY A 37 -0.80 -2.07 12.13
CA GLY A 37 -0.22 -2.73 10.96
C GLY A 37 -0.32 -1.89 9.69
N CYS A 38 -0.28 -2.54 8.52
CA CYS A 38 -0.35 -1.87 7.21
C CYS A 38 -1.06 -2.76 6.18
N VAL A 39 -1.82 -2.14 5.29
CA VAL A 39 -2.28 -2.76 4.05
C VAL A 39 -1.47 -2.17 2.91
N ALA A 40 -0.86 -3.03 2.08
CA ALA A 40 -0.08 -2.61 0.93
C ALA A 40 -0.50 -3.37 -0.34
N SER A 41 -0.55 -2.63 -1.45
CA SER A 41 -0.53 -3.18 -2.79
C SER A 41 0.92 -3.30 -3.24
N VAL A 42 1.26 -4.43 -3.86
CA VAL A 42 2.62 -4.80 -4.24
C VAL A 42 2.68 -5.24 -5.69
N CYS A 43 3.77 -4.94 -6.37
CA CYS A 43 4.01 -5.32 -7.75
C CYS A 43 5.41 -5.89 -7.97
N ASP A 44 5.53 -6.84 -8.90
CA ASP A 44 6.75 -7.60 -9.18
C ASP A 44 7.78 -6.79 -10.01
N THR A 45 7.39 -5.62 -10.49
CA THR A 45 8.26 -4.76 -11.30
C THR A 45 8.22 -3.31 -10.81
N PRO A 46 9.40 -2.71 -10.57
CA PRO A 46 9.50 -1.32 -10.15
C PRO A 46 9.17 -0.40 -11.32
N GLY A 47 8.16 0.46 -11.15
CA GLY A 47 7.79 1.46 -12.13
C GLY A 47 7.38 0.96 -13.51
N ALA A 48 7.07 -0.33 -13.66
CA ALA A 48 6.68 -0.88 -14.96
C ALA A 48 5.19 -0.67 -15.23
N ASP A 49 4.93 -0.50 -16.52
CA ASP A 49 3.66 -0.45 -17.24
C ASP A 49 2.50 -1.07 -16.44
N ARG A 50 1.75 -0.21 -15.73
CA ARG A 50 0.63 -0.55 -14.82
C ARG A 50 -0.57 -1.19 -15.54
N ARG A 51 -0.40 -1.76 -16.74
CA ARG A 51 -1.48 -2.34 -17.56
C ARG A 51 -2.27 -3.42 -16.81
N ASP A 52 -1.60 -4.16 -15.93
CA ASP A 52 -2.21 -5.22 -15.12
C ASP A 52 -2.57 -4.77 -13.70
N LEU A 53 -2.25 -3.53 -13.33
CA LEU A 53 -2.62 -2.96 -12.04
C LEU A 53 -3.93 -2.16 -12.17
N PRO A 54 -4.77 -2.14 -11.11
CA PRO A 54 -5.92 -1.24 -11.09
C PRO A 54 -5.49 0.20 -11.35
N ALA A 55 -6.39 1.00 -11.93
CA ALA A 55 -6.20 2.44 -12.02
C ALA A 55 -5.84 2.99 -10.63
N ALA A 56 -4.89 3.94 -10.57
CA ALA A 56 -4.32 4.41 -9.31
C ALA A 56 -5.40 4.88 -8.29
N GLU A 57 -6.47 5.50 -8.76
CA GLU A 57 -7.61 5.88 -7.92
C GLU A 57 -8.35 4.68 -7.33
N VAL A 58 -8.54 3.61 -8.10
CA VAL A 58 -9.19 2.37 -7.65
C VAL A 58 -8.31 1.69 -6.61
N GLU A 59 -7.03 1.53 -6.89
CA GLU A 59 -6.05 0.96 -5.95
C GLU A 59 -6.02 1.75 -4.63
N THR A 60 -5.97 3.08 -4.72
CA THR A 60 -5.99 3.97 -3.56
C THR A 60 -7.26 3.77 -2.72
N LYS A 61 -8.44 3.75 -3.35
CA LYS A 61 -9.71 3.54 -2.64
C LYS A 61 -9.78 2.15 -2.00
N LEU A 62 -9.28 1.12 -2.66
CA LEU A 62 -9.23 -0.24 -2.11
C LEU A 62 -8.35 -0.29 -0.86
N ILE A 63 -7.13 0.23 -0.93
CA ILE A 63 -6.17 0.22 0.18
C ILE A 63 -6.67 1.05 1.37
N LEU A 64 -7.22 2.24 1.12
CA LEU A 64 -7.85 3.07 2.16
C LEU A 64 -9.03 2.35 2.82
N THR A 65 -9.90 1.73 2.02
CA THR A 65 -11.10 1.04 2.53
C THR A 65 -10.69 -0.16 3.37
N ALA A 66 -9.73 -0.97 2.89
CA ALA A 66 -9.25 -2.14 3.60
C ALA A 66 -8.60 -1.76 4.94
N ALA A 67 -7.70 -0.77 4.94
CA ALA A 67 -7.04 -0.32 6.17
C ALA A 67 -8.05 0.25 7.19
N GLY A 68 -8.99 1.08 6.72
CA GLY A 68 -10.03 1.65 7.58
C GLY A 68 -11.05 0.61 8.08
N PHE A 69 -11.35 -0.41 7.29
CA PHE A 69 -12.18 -1.54 7.72
C PHE A 69 -11.47 -2.34 8.81
N LEU A 70 -10.21 -2.74 8.58
CA LEU A 70 -9.43 -3.51 9.54
C LEU A 70 -9.22 -2.74 10.85
N GLY A 71 -8.94 -1.43 10.79
CA GLY A 71 -8.79 -0.60 11.99
C GLY A 71 -9.98 -0.72 12.95
N ARG A 72 -11.20 -0.63 12.40
CA ARG A 72 -12.46 -0.79 13.16
C ARG A 72 -12.73 -2.22 13.63
N GLN A 73 -12.17 -3.25 12.98
CA GLN A 73 -12.32 -4.64 13.44
C GLN A 73 -11.34 -5.00 14.55
N LEU A 74 -10.28 -4.19 14.71
CA LEU A 74 -9.27 -4.36 15.74
C LEU A 74 -9.56 -3.51 16.99
N GLU A 75 -10.50 -2.56 16.89
CA GLU A 75 -11.07 -1.84 18.04
C GLU A 75 -11.86 -2.83 18.89
N GLY A 76 -11.50 -2.94 20.18
CA GLY A 76 -12.11 -3.87 21.14
C GLY A 76 -13.39 -3.36 21.79
#